data_AF-A0AAV7TIZ3-F1
#
_entry.id   AF-A0AAV7TIZ3-F1
#
_cell.length_a   1.000
_cell.length_b   1.000
_cell.length_c   1.000
_cell.angle_alpha   90.00
_cell.angle_beta   90.00
_cell.angle_gamma   90.00
#
_symmetry.space_group_name_H-M   'P 1'
#
loop_
_entity.id
_entity.type
_entity.pdbx_description
1 polymer ?
#
loop_
_entity_poly.entity_id
_entity_poly.type
_entity_poly.pdbx_seq_one_letter_code
_entity_poly.pdbx_strand_id
1 'polypeptide(L)'
;MGIPDQAVTPSLDLIYRIMVHNHQQAQKESRKAKMANRQLQSSIKKVVKSCQDISTRIASMETHTEILETEVKATAVQTASQGQQILDIQWKLEDAEDRQRRNNLRILGIAEGLEGQDTRAFIVSLFKKAFPDLLEWNWEREIQRAH
;
A
#
# COMPACT_ATOMS: atom_id res chain seq x y z
N MET A 1 -39.70 -71.26 -61.69
CA MET A 1 -39.49 -70.21 -62.71
C MET A 1 -40.60 -69.19 -62.54
N GLY A 2 -40.26 -67.97 -62.12
CA GLY A 2 -41.20 -66.88 -61.90
C GLY A 2 -40.44 -65.56 -61.88
N ILE A 3 -40.30 -65.01 -63.09
CA ILE A 3 -40.10 -63.61 -63.54
C ILE A 3 -39.35 -62.65 -62.57
N PRO A 4 -38.23 -62.03 -63.00
CA PRO A 4 -37.45 -61.12 -62.17
C PRO A 4 -38.21 -59.82 -61.88
N ASP A 5 -38.13 -59.39 -60.63
CA ASP A 5 -38.62 -58.14 -60.06
C ASP A 5 -38.17 -56.94 -60.93
N GLN A 6 -39.09 -56.42 -61.74
CA GLN A 6 -38.83 -55.25 -62.57
C GLN A 6 -38.74 -54.03 -61.66
N ALA A 7 -37.52 -53.58 -61.40
CA ALA A 7 -37.28 -52.29 -60.77
C ALA A 7 -38.05 -51.20 -61.53
N VAL A 8 -39.12 -50.69 -60.91
CA VAL A 8 -39.97 -49.63 -61.46
C VAL A 8 -39.10 -48.38 -61.62
N THR A 9 -38.66 -48.11 -62.84
CA THR A 9 -37.91 -46.88 -63.15
C THR A 9 -38.87 -45.70 -63.01
N PRO A 10 -38.60 -44.73 -62.11
CA PRO A 10 -39.46 -43.58 -61.94
C PRO A 10 -39.55 -42.77 -63.25
N SER A 11 -40.73 -42.19 -63.51
CA SER A 11 -40.91 -41.35 -64.70
C SER A 11 -39.99 -40.12 -64.64
N LEU A 12 -39.55 -39.64 -65.81
CA LEU A 12 -38.68 -38.47 -65.93
C LEU A 12 -39.22 -37.23 -65.19
N ASP A 13 -40.56 -37.05 -65.15
CA ASP A 13 -41.20 -35.95 -64.40
C ASP A 13 -41.00 -36.08 -62.88
N LEU A 14 -41.13 -37.30 -62.33
CA LEU A 14 -40.91 -37.54 -60.90
C LEU A 14 -39.45 -37.30 -60.51
N ILE A 15 -38.51 -37.75 -61.34
CA ILE A 15 -37.06 -37.50 -61.15
C ILE A 15 -36.78 -35.99 -61.17
N TYR A 16 -37.34 -35.26 -62.13
CA TYR A 16 -37.17 -33.80 -62.22
C TYR A 16 -37.70 -33.07 -60.98
N ARG A 17 -38.89 -33.42 -60.50
CA ARG A 17 -39.47 -32.81 -59.28
C ARG A 17 -38.63 -33.07 -58.04
N ILE A 18 -38.12 -34.30 -57.86
CA ILE A 18 -37.23 -34.66 -56.74
C ILE A 18 -35.93 -33.85 -56.82
N MET A 19 -35.33 -33.75 -58.00
CA MET A 19 -34.09 -33.00 -58.21
C MET A 19 -34.27 -31.51 -57.87
N VAL A 20 -35.37 -30.89 -58.34
CA VAL A 20 -35.69 -29.49 -58.03
C VAL A 20 -35.93 -29.29 -56.53
N HIS A 21 -36.69 -30.18 -55.89
CA HIS A 21 -36.94 -30.11 -54.44
C HIS A 21 -35.63 -30.23 -53.65
N ASN A 22 -34.78 -31.20 -53.98
CA ASN A 22 -33.48 -31.40 -53.32
C ASN A 22 -32.56 -30.20 -53.54
N HIS A 23 -32.54 -29.62 -54.75
CA HIS A 23 -31.79 -28.40 -55.04
C HIS A 23 -32.28 -27.22 -54.18
N GLN A 24 -33.59 -27.05 -54.04
CA GLN A 24 -34.17 -26.01 -53.20
C GLN A 24 -33.86 -26.21 -51.71
N GLN A 25 -33.89 -27.45 -51.20
CA GLN A 25 -33.53 -27.76 -49.81
C GLN A 25 -32.05 -27.48 -49.55
N ALA A 26 -31.15 -27.95 -50.42
CA ALA A 26 -29.72 -27.67 -50.33
C ALA A 26 -29.41 -26.17 -50.35
N GLN A 27 -30.11 -25.39 -51.18
CA GLN A 27 -29.99 -23.93 -51.17
C GLN A 27 -30.45 -23.29 -49.84
N LYS A 28 -31.54 -23.77 -49.25
CA LYS A 28 -32.03 -23.27 -47.95
C LYS A 28 -31.03 -23.56 -46.83
N GLU A 29 -30.49 -24.77 -46.78
CA GLU A 29 -29.48 -25.17 -45.79
C GLU A 29 -28.19 -24.37 -45.96
N SER A 30 -27.71 -24.21 -47.19
CA SER A 30 -26.53 -23.38 -47.50
C SER A 30 -26.72 -21.93 -47.05
N ARG A 31 -27.91 -21.36 -47.25
CA ARG A 31 -28.24 -20.01 -46.75
C ARG A 31 -28.22 -19.94 -45.22
N LYS A 32 -28.81 -20.92 -44.53
CA LYS A 32 -28.79 -20.99 -43.05
C LYS A 32 -27.37 -21.10 -42.52
N ALA A 33 -26.55 -21.99 -43.09
CA ALA A 33 -25.15 -22.15 -42.72
C ALA A 33 -24.35 -20.86 -42.93
N LYS A 34 -24.58 -20.14 -44.04
CA LYS A 34 -23.93 -18.86 -44.32
C LYS A 34 -24.31 -17.77 -43.32
N MET A 35 -25.58 -17.72 -42.88
CA MET A 35 -26.01 -16.79 -41.83
C MET A 35 -25.40 -17.12 -40.48
N ALA A 36 -25.39 -18.39 -40.08
CA ALA A 36 -24.76 -18.83 -38.84
C ALA A 36 -23.25 -18.53 -38.83
N ASN A 37 -22.56 -18.75 -39.96
CA ASN A 37 -21.13 -18.44 -40.08
C ASN A 37 -20.86 -16.92 -39.94
N ARG A 38 -21.71 -16.06 -40.54
CA ARG A 38 -21.62 -14.60 -40.35
C ARG A 38 -21.81 -14.19 -38.89
N GLN A 39 -22.76 -14.82 -38.19
CA GLN A 39 -22.98 -14.55 -36.77
C GLN A 39 -21.78 -14.99 -35.92
N LEU A 40 -21.25 -16.19 -36.16
CA LEU A 40 -20.04 -16.69 -35.50
C LEU A 40 -18.85 -15.76 -35.73
N GLN A 41 -18.60 -15.33 -36.97
CA GLN A 41 -17.54 -14.38 -37.28
C GLN A 41 -17.70 -13.04 -36.54
N SER A 42 -18.94 -12.55 -36.41
CA SER A 42 -19.23 -11.33 -35.63
C SER A 42 -18.92 -11.53 -34.15
N SER A 43 -19.36 -12.64 -33.56
CA SER A 43 -19.08 -12.97 -32.17
C SER A 43 -17.58 -13.14 -31.90
N ILE A 44 -16.86 -13.84 -32.79
CA ILE A 44 -15.40 -14.00 -32.69
C ILE A 44 -14.70 -12.64 -32.71
N LYS A 45 -15.09 -11.73 -33.62
CA LYS A 45 -14.52 -10.38 -33.66
C LYS A 45 -14.75 -9.61 -32.35
N LYS A 46 -15.93 -9.74 -31.74
CA LYS A 46 -16.21 -9.11 -30.44
C LYS A 46 -15.34 -9.68 -29.33
N VAL A 47 -15.18 -11.00 -29.28
CA VAL A 47 -14.31 -11.67 -28.30
C VAL A 47 -12.86 -11.25 -28.48
N VAL A 48 -12.34 -11.25 -29.71
CA VAL A 48 -10.97 -10.80 -30.01
C VAL A 48 -10.75 -9.37 -29.54
N LYS A 49 -11.69 -8.47 -29.84
CA LYS A 49 -11.62 -7.08 -29.37
C LYS A 49 -11.61 -7.01 -27.84
N SER A 50 -12.49 -7.74 -27.17
CA SER A 50 -12.51 -7.79 -25.71
C SER A 50 -11.21 -8.33 -25.11
N CYS A 51 -10.61 -9.35 -25.73
CA CYS A 51 -9.32 -9.88 -25.31
C CYS A 51 -8.18 -8.86 -25.49
N GLN A 52 -8.20 -8.09 -26.58
CA GLN A 52 -7.24 -7.00 -26.80
C GLN A 52 -7.40 -5.90 -25.75
N ASP A 53 -8.63 -5.47 -25.48
CA ASP A 53 -8.93 -4.46 -24.46
C ASP A 53 -8.54 -4.92 -23.05
N ILE A 54 -8.71 -6.20 -22.74
CA ILE A 54 -8.25 -6.78 -21.46
C ILE A 54 -6.73 -6.82 -21.41
N SER A 55 -6.06 -7.20 -22.51
CA SER A 55 -4.60 -7.29 -22.56
C SER A 55 -3.94 -5.92 -22.34
N THR A 56 -4.50 -4.85 -22.92
CA THR A 56 -3.99 -3.49 -22.71
C THR A 56 -4.19 -3.02 -21.27
N ARG A 57 -5.35 -3.34 -20.67
CA ARG A 57 -5.61 -3.05 -19.25
C ARG A 57 -4.68 -3.80 -18.31
N ILE A 58 -4.39 -5.07 -18.59
CA ILE A 58 -3.43 -5.87 -17.81
C ILE A 58 -2.04 -5.24 -17.89
N ALA A 59 -1.55 -4.92 -19.10
CA ALA A 59 -0.24 -4.29 -19.26
C ALA A 59 -0.12 -2.94 -18.51
N SER A 60 -1.20 -2.15 -18.50
CA SER A 60 -1.27 -0.92 -17.71
C SER A 60 -1.24 -1.20 -16.20
N MET A 61 -1.96 -2.22 -15.73
CA MET A 61 -1.97 -2.61 -14.32
C MET A 61 -0.60 -3.11 -13.87
N GLU A 62 0.09 -3.91 -14.69
CA GLU A 62 1.44 -4.40 -14.39
C GLU A 62 2.43 -3.24 -14.22
N THR A 63 2.40 -2.25 -15.14
CA THR A 63 3.20 -1.03 -15.02
C THR A 63 2.89 -0.27 -13.72
N HIS A 64 1.61 -0.12 -13.38
CA HIS A 64 1.20 0.55 -12.15
C HIS A 64 1.68 -0.20 -10.89
N THR A 65 1.62 -1.53 -10.90
CA THR A 65 2.11 -2.35 -9.80
C THR A 65 3.62 -2.19 -9.62
N GLU A 66 4.40 -2.18 -10.70
CA GLU A 66 5.85 -1.98 -10.63
C GLU A 66 6.23 -0.61 -10.03
N ILE A 67 5.51 0.45 -10.42
CA ILE A 67 5.70 1.80 -9.86
C ILE A 67 5.39 1.78 -8.36
N LEU A 68 4.23 1.24 -7.96
CA LEU A 68 3.81 1.19 -6.55
C LEU A 68 4.79 0.38 -5.70
N GLU A 69 5.29 -0.76 -6.19
CA GLU A 69 6.29 -1.55 -5.46
C GLU A 69 7.59 -0.77 -5.24
N THR A 70 7.99 0.04 -6.22
CA THR A 70 9.18 0.90 -6.11
C THR A 70 8.97 2.02 -5.09
N GLU A 71 7.81 2.69 -5.12
CA GLU A 71 7.45 3.74 -4.17
C GLU A 71 7.34 3.22 -2.73
N VAL A 72 6.73 2.04 -2.54
CA VAL A 72 6.63 1.40 -1.22
C VAL A 72 8.01 1.10 -0.66
N LYS A 73 8.93 0.56 -1.47
CA LYS A 73 10.31 0.30 -1.04
C LYS A 73 11.03 1.60 -0.65
N ALA A 74 10.91 2.64 -1.48
CA ALA A 74 11.53 3.93 -1.19
C ALA A 74 10.99 4.56 0.10
N THR A 75 9.67 4.51 0.30
CA THR A 75 9.02 5.01 1.51
C THR A 75 9.46 4.23 2.74
N ALA A 76 9.54 2.90 2.68
CA ALA A 76 10.00 2.08 3.78
C ALA A 76 11.44 2.43 4.22
N VAL A 77 12.34 2.65 3.25
CA VAL A 77 13.71 3.10 3.54
C VAL A 77 13.73 4.48 4.20
N GLN A 78 12.93 5.43 3.70
CA GLN A 78 12.82 6.76 4.29
C GLN A 78 12.27 6.72 5.71
N THR A 79 11.20 5.96 5.96
CA THR A 79 10.63 5.80 7.30
C THR A 79 11.62 5.19 8.28
N ALA A 80 12.38 4.17 7.85
CA ALA A 80 13.43 3.58 8.70
C ALA A 80 14.53 4.61 9.04
N SER A 81 14.99 5.38 8.04
CA SER A 81 15.98 6.44 8.24
C SER A 81 15.47 7.54 9.17
N GLN A 82 14.22 7.96 9.02
CA GLN A 82 13.60 8.96 9.90
C GLN A 82 13.45 8.45 11.33
N GLY A 83 13.07 7.17 11.49
CA GLY A 83 13.03 6.51 12.80
C GLY A 83 14.38 6.55 13.51
N GLN A 84 15.47 6.27 12.79
CA GLN A 84 16.81 6.36 13.35
C GLN A 84 17.19 7.80 13.74
N GLN A 85 16.87 8.78 12.90
CA GLN A 85 17.13 10.20 13.21
C GLN A 85 16.37 10.66 14.45
N ILE A 86 15.14 10.20 14.65
CA ILE A 86 14.36 10.52 15.85
C ILE A 86 15.04 9.96 17.09
N LEU A 87 15.50 8.70 17.06
CA LEU A 87 16.22 8.09 18.18
C LEU A 87 17.51 8.85 18.50
N ASP A 88 18.28 9.21 17.48
CA ASP A 88 19.52 9.98 17.66
C ASP A 88 19.25 11.37 18.27
N ILE A 89 18.17 12.03 17.87
CA ILE A 89 17.76 13.33 18.44
C ILE A 89 17.29 13.16 19.89
N GLN A 90 16.51 12.13 20.19
CA GLN A 90 16.06 11.85 21.55
C GLN A 90 17.24 11.63 22.50
N TRP A 91 18.23 10.83 22.10
CA TRP A 91 19.43 10.61 22.90
C TRP A 91 20.24 11.89 23.12
N LYS A 92 20.39 12.72 22.08
CA LYS A 92 21.08 14.02 22.21
C LYS A 92 20.33 14.97 23.14
N LEU A 93 18.99 14.94 23.10
CA LEU A 93 18.16 15.77 23.97
C LEU A 93 18.27 15.32 25.43
N GLU A 94 18.19 14.01 25.68
CA GLU A 94 18.36 13.44 27.01
C GLU A 94 19.72 13.79 27.62
N ASP A 95 20.82 13.59 26.87
CA ASP A 95 22.17 13.96 27.36
C ASP A 95 22.30 15.48 27.58
N ALA A 96 21.67 16.31 26.74
CA ALA A 96 21.66 17.76 26.94
C ALA A 96 20.89 18.16 28.20
N GLU A 97 19.71 17.58 28.45
CA GLU A 97 18.93 17.81 29.66
C GLU A 97 19.67 17.34 30.91
N ASP A 98 20.30 16.17 30.86
CA ASP A 98 21.09 15.64 31.95
C ASP A 98 22.27 16.56 32.26
N ARG A 99 23.03 17.00 31.24
CA ARG A 99 24.13 17.97 31.43
C ARG A 99 23.64 19.28 32.02
N GLN A 100 22.47 19.76 31.63
CA GLN A 100 21.86 20.96 32.19
C GLN A 100 21.44 20.77 33.65
N ARG A 101 21.07 19.54 34.06
CA ARG A 101 20.64 19.22 35.43
C ARG A 101 21.77 18.76 36.36
N ARG A 102 22.92 18.31 35.84
CA ARG A 102 24.04 17.76 36.64
C ARG A 102 24.48 18.67 37.79
N ASN A 103 24.43 19.99 37.60
CA ASN A 103 24.84 20.97 38.60
C ASN A 103 23.67 21.52 39.44
N ASN A 104 22.47 20.95 39.30
CA ASN A 104 21.29 21.37 40.05
C ASN A 104 21.02 20.40 41.20
N LEU A 105 20.99 20.92 42.42
CA LEU A 105 20.57 20.17 43.61
C LEU A 105 19.10 20.44 43.89
N ARG A 106 18.34 19.39 44.22
CA ARG A 106 16.97 19.49 44.75
C ARG A 106 17.00 19.16 46.23
N ILE A 107 16.56 20.09 47.07
CA ILE A 107 16.48 19.91 48.52
C ILE A 107 15.01 19.74 48.88
N LEU A 108 14.67 18.63 49.55
CA LEU A 108 13.30 18.28 49.90
C LEU A 108 13.09 18.42 51.42
N GLY A 109 11.85 18.70 51.83
CA GLY A 109 11.47 18.77 53.25
C GLY A 109 11.67 20.14 53.90
N ILE A 110 11.89 21.20 53.10
CA ILE A 110 11.88 22.59 53.58
C ILE A 110 10.42 23.07 53.60
N ALA A 111 9.98 23.62 54.74
CA ALA A 111 8.64 24.19 54.86
C ALA A 111 8.51 25.45 53.99
N GLU A 112 7.38 25.61 53.30
CA GLU A 112 7.13 26.76 52.42
C GLU A 112 7.24 28.09 53.19
N GLY A 113 7.95 29.06 52.59
CA GLY A 113 8.14 30.39 53.16
C GLY A 113 9.25 30.51 54.21
N LEU A 114 9.89 29.40 54.62
CA LEU A 114 11.03 29.43 55.55
C LEU A 114 12.26 30.15 54.96
N GLU A 115 12.38 30.13 53.65
CA GLU A 115 13.46 30.74 52.87
C GLU A 115 13.38 32.28 52.78
N GLY A 116 12.24 32.88 53.15
CA GLY A 116 12.07 34.33 53.20
C GLY A 116 12.12 35.00 51.81
N GLN A 117 12.67 36.21 51.73
CA GLN A 117 12.76 36.98 50.47
C GLN A 117 14.01 36.67 49.64
N ASP A 118 15.03 36.04 50.23
CA ASP A 118 16.28 35.70 49.55
C ASP A 118 16.64 34.22 49.77
N THR A 119 16.12 33.38 48.87
CA THR A 119 16.37 31.95 48.83
C THR A 119 17.87 31.62 48.75
N ARG A 120 18.67 32.45 48.07
CA ARG A 120 20.11 32.18 47.90
C ARG A 120 20.84 32.36 49.23
N ALA A 121 20.56 33.43 49.96
CA ALA A 121 21.13 33.66 51.28
C ALA A 121 20.73 32.55 52.27
N PHE A 122 19.47 32.11 52.20
CA PHE A 122 18.97 31.00 53.00
C PHE A 122 19.75 29.69 52.71
N ILE A 123 19.90 29.29 51.44
CA ILE A 123 20.65 28.06 51.08
C ILE A 123 22.12 28.12 51.51
N VAL A 124 22.79 29.27 51.35
CA VAL A 124 24.17 29.46 51.83
C VAL A 124 24.26 29.23 53.34
N SER A 125 23.31 29.79 54.10
CA SER A 125 23.27 29.61 55.56
C SER A 125 23.03 28.15 55.95
N LEU A 126 22.16 27.46 55.21
CA LEU A 126 21.83 26.05 55.42
C LEU A 126 23.06 25.15 55.19
N PHE A 127 23.80 25.37 54.11
CA PHE A 127 25.00 24.59 53.80
C PHE A 127 26.15 24.85 54.77
N LYS A 128 26.41 26.11 55.16
CA LYS A 128 27.42 26.43 56.20
C LYS A 128 27.11 25.73 57.52
N LYS A 129 25.83 25.58 57.87
CA LYS A 129 25.38 24.87 59.08
C LYS A 129 25.47 23.36 58.94
N ALA A 130 25.11 22.81 57.78
CA ALA A 130 25.09 21.37 57.54
C ALA A 130 26.50 20.77 57.33
N PHE A 131 27.42 21.55 56.74
CA PHE A 131 28.78 21.13 56.42
C PHE A 131 29.81 22.11 56.99
N PRO A 132 29.99 22.15 58.32
CA PRO A 132 30.90 23.10 58.97
C PRO A 132 32.36 22.89 58.55
N ASP A 133 32.76 21.68 58.18
CA ASP A 133 34.13 21.40 57.72
C ASP A 133 34.44 21.97 56.32
N LEU A 134 33.41 22.42 55.59
CA LEU A 134 33.53 23.07 54.28
C LEU A 134 33.45 24.60 54.38
N LEU A 135 33.79 25.18 55.53
CA LEU A 135 33.75 26.62 55.79
C LEU A 135 34.68 27.44 54.88
N GLU A 136 35.79 26.86 54.40
CA GLU A 136 36.69 27.51 53.44
C GLU A 136 36.10 27.58 52.02
N TRP A 137 35.01 26.86 51.75
CA TRP A 137 34.34 26.89 50.46
C TRP A 137 33.49 28.16 50.34
N ASN A 138 33.74 28.94 49.29
CA ASN A 138 32.98 30.16 49.02
C ASN A 138 31.61 29.87 48.37
N TRP A 139 30.67 29.38 49.18
CA TRP A 139 29.30 29.04 48.76
C TRP A 139 28.57 30.20 48.05
N GLU A 140 28.89 31.44 48.40
CA GLU A 140 28.30 32.65 47.80
C GLU A 140 28.72 32.89 46.35
N ARG A 141 29.86 32.35 45.90
CA ARG A 141 30.30 32.45 44.50
C ARG A 141 29.92 31.24 43.66
N GLU A 142 29.83 30.06 44.28
CA GLU A 142 29.62 28.80 43.57
C GLU A 142 28.14 28.52 43.26
N ILE A 143 27.20 29.09 44.03
CA ILE A 143 25.75 28.94 43.75
C ILE A 143 25.33 29.99 42.70
N GLN A 144 25.11 29.54 41.47
CA GLN A 144 24.70 30.40 40.35
C GLN A 144 23.24 30.88 40.46
N ARG A 145 22.32 29.99 40.90
CA ARG A 145 20.89 30.31 41.06
C ARG A 145 20.29 29.45 42.16
N ALA A 146 19.42 30.06 42.98
CA ALA A 146 18.54 29.36 43.91
C ALA A 146 17.10 29.84 43.64
N HIS A 147 16.15 28.94 43.73
CA HIS A 147 14.73 29.17 43.48
C HIS A 147 13.91 28.26 44.40
#